data_AF-N0DY96-F1
#
_entry.id   AF-N0DY96-F1
#
_cell.length_a   1.000
_cell.length_b   1.000
_cell.length_c   1.000
_cell.angle_alpha   90.00
_cell.angle_beta   90.00
_cell.angle_gamma   90.00
#
_symmetry.space_group_name_H-M   'P 1'
#
loop_
_entity.id
_entity.type
_entity.pdbx_description
1 polymer ?
#
loop_
_entity_poly.entity_id
_entity_poly.type
_entity_poly.pdbx_seq_one_letter_code
_entity_poly.pdbx_strand_id
1 'polypeptide(L)'
;MIGPLAGIVAMIPMLLVFCVGLVIVVARRPVVRIGHHNHARLVAIHRQTVRWRGLGLAAGLLAALACAMLAGTALGRFVGLAPAALGAGLIIGTIVGERTARAPLGTTREAGLGERRIGDLLRGQSLWPMVASTGLLVAILALGTVLGSPDDLGRAGRALARTCQLVSDGVPTTAGERSGPWPGSFYTLPLGGAFIVLGVLAFVALKSIAARRAAGSESEDLDRLTRSWSTGNVLRASTVSALLIAGPLATVMGATLSAMDCRASTDTFVQWMALAAGVVATGLGLALLASLFMAPRLVVDDLPGALPPPAGAGVRVR
;
A
#
# COMPACT_ATOMS: atom_id res chain seq x y z
N MET A 1 10.34 30.99 -2.41
CA MET A 1 10.25 30.44 -1.04
C MET A 1 8.79 30.15 -0.75
N ILE A 2 8.38 28.87 -0.73
CA ILE A 2 7.02 28.50 -0.31
C ILE A 2 6.95 28.79 1.19
N GLY A 3 6.21 29.82 1.59
CA GLY A 3 6.15 30.23 3.00
C GLY A 3 5.65 29.09 3.90
N PRO A 4 6.06 29.04 5.18
CA PRO A 4 5.68 27.98 6.13
C PRO A 4 4.16 27.80 6.26
N LEU A 5 3.39 28.84 5.95
CA LEU A 5 1.92 28.81 5.93
C LEU A 5 1.34 27.88 4.85
N ALA A 6 1.94 27.81 3.66
CA ALA A 6 1.43 26.92 2.60
C ALA A 6 1.64 25.44 2.93
N GLY A 7 2.73 25.12 3.65
CA GLY A 7 2.96 23.78 4.20
C GLY A 7 1.89 23.41 5.23
N ILE A 8 1.59 24.32 6.17
CA ILE A 8 0.57 24.11 7.21
C ILE A 8 -0.82 23.89 6.59
N VAL A 9 -1.19 24.69 5.59
CA VAL A 9 -2.50 24.58 4.91
C VAL A 9 -2.66 23.24 4.18
N ALA A 10 -1.59 22.67 3.63
CA ALA A 10 -1.63 21.32 3.02
C ALA A 10 -1.65 20.18 4.06
N MET A 11 -1.12 20.41 5.27
CA MET A 11 -1.12 19.40 6.34
C MET A 11 -2.52 19.16 6.93
N ILE A 12 -3.35 20.19 7.06
CA ILE A 12 -4.70 20.08 7.63
C ILE A 12 -5.59 19.08 6.85
N PRO A 13 -5.79 19.20 5.53
CA PRO A 13 -6.61 18.26 4.78
C PRO A 13 -5.97 16.87 4.72
N MET A 14 -4.63 16.78 4.67
CA MET A 14 -3.94 15.48 4.71
C MET A 14 -4.19 14.77 6.05
N LEU A 15 -4.12 15.50 7.16
CA LEU A 15 -4.41 14.98 8.49
C LEU A 15 -5.89 14.57 8.60
N LEU A 16 -6.81 15.34 8.03
CA LEU A 16 -8.23 14.99 8.00
C LEU A 16 -8.46 13.68 7.23
N VAL A 17 -7.90 13.54 6.02
CA VAL A 17 -8.00 12.31 5.21
C VAL A 17 -7.39 11.13 5.97
N PHE A 18 -6.23 11.34 6.62
CA PHE A 18 -5.61 10.33 7.46
C PHE A 18 -6.51 9.91 8.62
N CYS A 19 -7.06 10.86 9.39
CA CYS A 19 -7.94 10.59 10.53
C CYS A 19 -9.21 9.86 10.10
N VAL A 20 -9.90 10.34 9.07
CA VAL A 20 -11.10 9.69 8.53
C VAL A 20 -10.78 8.29 8.01
N GLY A 21 -9.70 8.14 7.24
CA GLY A 21 -9.23 6.85 6.76
C GLY A 21 -8.91 5.89 7.91
N LEU A 22 -8.23 6.37 8.95
CA LEU A 22 -7.90 5.59 10.14
C LEU A 22 -9.16 5.16 10.89
N VAL A 23 -10.14 6.05 11.08
CA VAL A 23 -11.43 5.71 11.70
C VAL A 23 -12.14 4.62 10.88
N ILE A 24 -12.21 4.75 9.55
CA ILE A 24 -12.83 3.75 8.69
C ILE A 24 -12.11 2.40 8.80
N VAL A 25 -10.77 2.42 8.77
CA VAL A 25 -9.93 1.22 8.92
C VAL A 25 -10.16 0.54 10.27
N VAL A 26 -10.19 1.32 11.36
CA VAL A 26 -10.41 0.81 12.71
C VAL A 26 -11.83 0.24 12.86
N ALA A 27 -12.84 0.94 12.33
CA ALA A 27 -14.23 0.51 12.36
C ALA A 27 -14.48 -0.75 11.52
N ARG A 28 -13.76 -0.93 10.42
CA ARG A 28 -13.88 -2.08 9.51
C ARG A 28 -12.88 -3.20 9.80
N ARG A 29 -12.27 -3.23 10.99
CA ARG A 29 -11.35 -4.30 11.35
C ARG A 29 -12.08 -5.65 11.33
N PRO A 30 -11.56 -6.66 10.60
CA PRO A 30 -12.18 -7.96 10.55
C PRO A 30 -12.12 -8.64 11.92
N VAL A 31 -13.27 -9.17 12.34
CA VAL A 31 -13.40 -10.04 13.51
C VAL A 31 -13.43 -11.48 13.00
N VAL A 32 -12.46 -12.29 13.41
CA VAL A 32 -12.37 -13.70 13.06
C VAL A 32 -12.83 -14.51 14.25
N ARG A 33 -13.92 -15.26 14.08
CA ARG A 33 -14.43 -16.19 15.09
C ARG A 33 -13.76 -17.55 14.92
N ILE A 34 -13.21 -18.10 16.00
CA ILE A 34 -12.48 -19.37 15.99
C ILE A 34 -13.18 -20.34 16.94
N GLY A 35 -13.49 -21.55 16.45
CA GLY A 35 -13.99 -22.64 17.28
C GLY A 35 -12.92 -23.21 18.22
N HIS A 36 -13.34 -23.60 19.42
CA HIS A 36 -12.46 -24.00 20.54
C HIS A 36 -11.43 -25.09 20.18
N HIS A 37 -11.82 -26.13 19.43
CA HIS A 37 -10.97 -27.28 19.12
C HIS A 37 -9.79 -26.97 18.17
N ASN A 38 -9.87 -25.91 17.38
CA ASN A 38 -8.81 -25.53 16.43
C ASN A 38 -7.89 -24.42 16.96
N HIS A 39 -8.15 -23.92 18.17
CA HIS A 39 -7.57 -22.68 18.67
C HIS A 39 -6.04 -22.74 18.83
N ALA A 40 -5.49 -23.78 19.50
CA ALA A 40 -4.07 -23.84 19.81
C ALA A 40 -3.16 -23.88 18.55
N ARG A 41 -3.56 -24.68 17.56
CA ARG A 41 -2.81 -24.85 16.30
C ARG A 41 -2.90 -23.63 15.40
N LEU A 42 -4.09 -23.03 15.32
CA LEU A 42 -4.28 -21.78 14.60
C LEU A 42 -3.50 -20.63 15.20
N VAL A 43 -3.47 -20.53 16.53
CA VAL A 43 -2.70 -19.50 17.22
C VAL A 43 -1.21 -19.67 16.93
N ALA A 44 -0.70 -20.89 16.81
CA ALA A 44 0.71 -21.12 16.45
C ALA A 44 1.03 -20.67 15.01
N ILE A 45 0.21 -21.07 14.02
CA ILE A 45 0.38 -20.65 12.61
C ILE A 45 0.20 -19.14 12.46
N HIS A 46 -0.80 -18.58 13.15
CA HIS A 46 -1.04 -17.14 13.18
C HIS A 46 0.13 -16.38 13.78
N ARG A 47 0.68 -16.82 14.92
CA ARG A 47 1.85 -16.19 15.54
C ARG A 47 3.06 -16.24 14.62
N GLN A 48 3.32 -17.36 13.95
CA GLN A 48 4.45 -17.46 13.02
C GLN A 48 4.28 -16.55 11.81
N THR A 49 3.10 -16.53 11.18
CA THR A 49 2.84 -15.65 10.03
C THR A 49 2.87 -14.17 10.42
N VAL A 50 2.34 -13.79 11.59
CA VAL A 50 2.44 -12.44 12.14
C VAL A 50 3.88 -12.06 12.43
N ARG A 51 4.69 -12.97 13.00
CA ARG A 51 6.12 -12.74 13.26
C ARG A 51 6.90 -12.43 11.97
N TRP A 52 6.77 -13.26 10.93
CA TRP A 52 7.46 -13.04 9.67
C TRP A 52 7.00 -11.77 8.96
N ARG A 53 5.72 -11.43 9.06
CA ARG A 53 5.19 -10.16 8.54
C ARG A 53 5.73 -8.96 9.32
N GLY A 54 5.77 -9.05 10.64
CA GLY A 54 6.36 -8.03 11.51
C GLY A 54 7.84 -7.81 11.21
N LEU A 55 8.61 -8.90 11.04
CA LEU A 55 10.01 -8.84 10.64
C LEU A 55 10.19 -8.22 9.25
N GLY A 56 9.37 -8.61 8.27
CA GLY A 56 9.39 -8.01 6.94
C GLY A 56 9.06 -6.52 6.95
N LEU A 57 8.07 -6.11 7.75
CA LEU A 57 7.69 -4.71 7.93
C LEU A 57 8.80 -3.90 8.61
N ALA A 58 9.43 -4.45 9.65
CA ALA A 58 10.57 -3.83 10.32
C ALA A 58 11.76 -3.65 9.36
N ALA A 59 12.09 -4.70 8.59
CA ALA A 59 13.13 -4.63 7.57
C ALA A 59 12.80 -3.60 6.48
N GLY A 60 11.55 -3.54 6.02
CA GLY A 60 11.07 -2.55 5.07
C GLY A 60 11.15 -1.13 5.62
N LEU A 61 10.81 -0.92 6.89
CA LEU A 61 10.92 0.38 7.56
C LEU A 61 12.38 0.82 7.70
N LEU A 62 13.29 -0.09 8.06
CA LEU A 62 14.72 0.20 8.11
C LEU A 62 15.28 0.55 6.73
N ALA A 63 14.86 -0.17 5.67
CA ALA A 63 15.25 0.14 4.31
C ALA A 63 14.68 1.49 3.83
N ALA A 64 13.43 1.81 4.19
CA ALA A 64 12.82 3.11 3.92
C ALA A 64 13.53 4.24 4.66
N LEU A 65 13.93 4.02 5.91
CA LEU A 65 14.71 4.97 6.70
C LEU A 65 16.10 5.19 6.10
N ALA A 66 16.79 4.12 5.69
CA ALA A 66 18.07 4.22 5.00
C ALA A 66 17.95 5.04 3.71
N CYS A 67 16.88 4.81 2.94
CA CYS A 67 16.56 5.61 1.75
C CYS A 67 16.35 7.10 2.10
N ALA A 68 15.67 7.40 3.21
CA ALA A 68 15.47 8.77 3.69
C ALA A 68 16.77 9.41 4.19
N MET A 69 17.66 8.68 4.85
CA MET A 69 18.97 9.18 5.28
C MET A 69 19.87 9.52 4.10
N LEU A 70 19.66 8.85 2.96
CA LEU A 70 20.34 9.14 1.69
C LEU A 70 19.68 10.29 0.90
N ALA A 71 18.73 11.03 1.47
CA ALA A 71 18.00 12.11 0.79
C ALA A 71 18.91 13.19 0.18
N GLY A 72 20.00 13.53 0.87
CA GLY A 72 20.98 14.52 0.39
C GLY A 72 21.82 14.02 -0.78
N THR A 73 21.77 12.73 -1.09
CA THR A 73 22.50 12.13 -2.22
C THR A 73 21.56 11.93 -3.41
N ALA A 74 22.12 11.95 -4.63
CA ALA A 74 21.39 11.59 -5.84
C ALA A 74 20.08 12.37 -6.11
N LEU A 75 20.01 13.66 -5.72
CA LEU A 75 18.86 14.56 -5.93
C LEU A 75 17.55 14.04 -5.32
N GLY A 76 17.62 13.37 -4.17
CA GLY A 76 16.44 12.90 -3.44
C GLY A 76 15.76 11.66 -4.05
N ARG A 77 16.35 11.02 -5.07
CA ARG A 77 15.80 9.81 -5.70
C ARG A 77 15.55 8.68 -4.70
N PHE A 78 16.43 8.52 -3.71
CA PHE A 78 16.28 7.49 -2.69
C PHE A 78 15.05 7.73 -1.82
N VAL A 79 14.68 8.98 -1.52
CA VAL A 79 13.47 9.29 -0.75
C VAL A 79 12.22 8.76 -1.45
N GLY A 80 12.14 8.90 -2.77
CA GLY A 80 11.02 8.36 -3.56
C GLY A 80 10.94 6.83 -3.55
N LEU A 81 12.06 6.12 -3.31
CA LEU A 81 12.10 4.66 -3.21
C LEU A 81 11.69 4.13 -1.83
N ALA A 82 11.64 4.98 -0.81
CA ALA A 82 11.34 4.57 0.56
C ALA A 82 10.00 3.82 0.70
N PRO A 83 8.87 4.28 0.10
CA PRO A 83 7.63 3.53 0.17
C PRO A 83 7.68 2.20 -0.59
N ALA A 84 8.48 2.12 -1.66
CA ALA A 84 8.68 0.88 -2.39
C ALA A 84 9.45 -0.15 -1.55
N ALA A 85 10.49 0.29 -0.83
CA ALA A 85 11.26 -0.54 0.08
C ALA A 85 10.40 -1.07 1.24
N LEU A 86 9.55 -0.21 1.81
CA LEU A 86 8.57 -0.59 2.84
C LEU A 86 7.63 -1.69 2.34
N GLY A 87 7.02 -1.49 1.16
CA GLY A 87 6.15 -2.47 0.54
C GLY A 87 6.84 -3.80 0.25
N ALA A 88 8.07 -3.74 -0.26
CA ALA A 88 8.87 -4.92 -0.58
C ALA A 88 9.17 -5.73 0.67
N GLY A 89 9.58 -5.08 1.77
CA GLY A 89 9.84 -5.76 3.04
C GLY A 89 8.62 -6.52 3.55
N LEU A 90 7.44 -5.90 3.50
CA LEU A 90 6.20 -6.55 3.91
C LEU A 90 5.85 -7.75 3.01
N ILE A 91 5.95 -7.60 1.68
CA ILE A 91 5.63 -8.69 0.74
C ILE A 91 6.66 -9.83 0.85
N ILE A 92 7.94 -9.53 1.07
CA ILE A 92 8.96 -10.56 1.33
C ILE A 92 8.65 -11.28 2.64
N GLY A 93 8.28 -10.55 3.69
CA GLY A 93 7.86 -11.12 4.97
C GLY A 93 6.64 -12.05 4.82
N THR A 94 5.67 -11.71 3.97
CA THR A 94 4.55 -12.61 3.67
C THR A 94 5.04 -13.85 2.91
N ILE A 95 5.85 -13.71 1.85
CA ILE A 95 6.39 -14.85 1.10
C ILE A 95 7.13 -15.82 2.03
N VAL A 96 8.01 -15.31 2.89
CA VAL A 96 8.76 -16.14 3.85
C VAL A 96 7.83 -16.76 4.88
N GLY A 97 6.86 -16.00 5.40
CA GLY A 97 5.86 -16.52 6.33
C GLY A 97 5.04 -17.67 5.75
N GLU A 98 4.57 -17.54 4.51
CA GLU A 98 3.79 -18.56 3.82
C GLU A 98 4.63 -19.80 3.46
N ARG A 99 5.90 -19.62 3.08
CA ARG A 99 6.80 -20.74 2.77
C ARG A 99 7.31 -21.49 4.00
N THR A 100 7.46 -20.79 5.14
CA THR A 100 7.97 -21.38 6.39
C THR A 100 6.86 -21.93 7.28
N ALA A 101 5.60 -21.57 7.04
CA ALA A 101 4.45 -22.21 7.67
C ALA A 101 4.49 -23.71 7.31
N ARG A 102 4.97 -24.53 8.25
CA ARG A 102 5.20 -25.96 8.02
C ARG A 102 3.88 -26.66 7.71
N ALA A 103 3.91 -27.56 6.73
CA ALA A 103 2.85 -28.54 6.56
C ALA A 103 2.77 -29.42 7.82
N PRO A 104 1.57 -29.75 8.33
CA PRO A 104 1.45 -30.62 9.49
C PRO A 104 1.97 -32.02 9.18
N LEU A 105 2.75 -32.57 10.11
CA LEU A 105 3.07 -33.99 10.19
C LEU A 105 1.82 -34.73 10.69
N GLY A 106 0.81 -34.87 9.83
CA GLY A 106 -0.32 -35.77 10.07
C GLY A 106 0.05 -37.18 9.64
N THR A 107 -0.38 -38.19 10.40
CA THR A 107 -0.24 -39.61 10.05
C THR A 107 -1.08 -40.01 8.84
N THR A 108 -2.11 -39.23 8.50
CA THR A 108 -2.97 -39.42 7.33
C THR A 108 -2.61 -38.44 6.22
N ARG A 109 -2.16 -38.96 5.08
CA ARG A 109 -1.85 -38.19 3.87
C ARG A 109 -3.14 -37.91 3.09
N GLU A 110 -3.91 -36.92 3.52
CA GLU A 110 -5.02 -36.41 2.70
C GLU A 110 -4.48 -35.45 1.64
N ALA A 111 -4.43 -35.92 0.39
CA ALA A 111 -4.12 -35.09 -0.75
C ALA A 111 -5.41 -34.42 -1.25
N GLY A 112 -5.66 -33.17 -0.86
CA GLY A 112 -6.68 -32.35 -1.51
C GLY A 112 -6.31 -32.11 -2.98
N LEU A 113 -6.90 -32.87 -3.90
CA LEU A 113 -6.69 -32.84 -5.35
C LEU A 113 -7.45 -31.67 -6.02
N GLY A 114 -7.17 -30.44 -5.61
CA GLY A 114 -7.65 -29.25 -6.30
C GLY A 114 -6.49 -28.38 -6.76
N GLU A 115 -6.30 -28.25 -8.08
CA GLU A 115 -5.47 -27.17 -8.63
C GLU A 115 -6.15 -25.83 -8.32
N ARG A 116 -5.67 -25.13 -7.30
CA ARG A 116 -6.22 -23.84 -6.90
C ARG A 116 -5.56 -22.74 -7.72
N ARG A 117 -6.36 -21.99 -8.49
CA ARG A 117 -5.87 -20.92 -9.36
C ARG A 117 -5.80 -19.60 -8.60
N ILE A 118 -4.88 -18.73 -8.99
CA ILE A 118 -4.77 -17.37 -8.40
C ILE A 118 -6.08 -16.60 -8.57
N GLY A 119 -6.81 -16.82 -9.66
CA GLY A 119 -8.12 -16.19 -9.90
C GLY A 119 -9.13 -16.46 -8.79
N ASP A 120 -9.11 -17.65 -8.19
CA ASP A 120 -10.04 -18.01 -7.11
C ASP A 120 -9.72 -17.27 -5.82
N LEU A 121 -8.43 -16.96 -5.59
CA LEU A 121 -7.99 -16.13 -4.47
C LEU A 121 -8.43 -14.67 -4.63
N LEU A 122 -8.50 -14.17 -5.88
CA LEU A 122 -8.85 -12.79 -6.18
C LEU A 122 -10.36 -12.53 -6.24
N ARG A 123 -11.18 -13.53 -6.57
CA ARG A 123 -12.66 -13.38 -6.62
C ARG A 123 -13.28 -12.89 -5.30
N GLY A 124 -12.66 -13.22 -4.17
CA GLY A 124 -13.09 -12.76 -2.85
C GLY A 124 -12.52 -11.41 -2.41
N GLN A 125 -11.81 -10.69 -3.28
CA GLN A 125 -11.11 -9.45 -2.94
C GLN A 125 -11.52 -8.31 -3.87
N SER A 126 -11.64 -7.10 -3.32
CA SER A 126 -11.77 -5.90 -4.14
C SER A 126 -10.40 -5.51 -4.69
N LEU A 127 -10.22 -5.60 -6.02
CA LEU A 127 -9.00 -5.19 -6.71
C LEU A 127 -8.98 -3.69 -7.02
N TRP A 128 -10.13 -3.02 -6.90
CA TRP A 128 -10.29 -1.62 -7.26
C TRP A 128 -9.29 -0.67 -6.60
N PRO A 129 -9.02 -0.73 -5.28
CA PRO A 129 -8.05 0.17 -4.65
C PRO A 129 -6.64 0.02 -5.23
N MET A 130 -6.22 -1.22 -5.51
CA MET A 130 -4.92 -1.50 -6.10
C MET A 130 -4.85 -1.00 -7.54
N VAL A 131 -5.87 -1.28 -8.36
CA VAL A 131 -5.93 -0.83 -9.76
C VAL A 131 -5.98 0.69 -9.85
N ALA A 132 -6.82 1.34 -9.05
CA ALA A 132 -6.95 2.80 -9.03
C ALA A 132 -5.66 3.49 -8.57
N SER A 133 -5.04 3.02 -7.49
CA SER A 133 -3.77 3.57 -7.01
C SER A 133 -2.61 3.35 -8.00
N THR A 134 -2.58 2.19 -8.67
CA THR A 134 -1.60 1.90 -9.72
C THR A 134 -1.81 2.80 -10.93
N GLY A 135 -3.06 2.95 -11.40
CA GLY A 135 -3.41 3.84 -12.51
C GLY A 135 -3.06 5.29 -12.21
N LEU A 136 -3.33 5.75 -10.99
CA LEU A 136 -2.93 7.08 -10.52
C LEU A 136 -1.41 7.26 -10.55
N LEU A 137 -0.65 6.30 -10.00
CA LEU A 137 0.82 6.35 -10.03
C LEU A 137 1.34 6.40 -11.47
N VAL A 138 0.85 5.52 -12.35
CA VAL A 138 1.25 5.50 -13.77
C VAL A 138 0.93 6.82 -14.46
N ALA A 139 -0.25 7.40 -14.21
CA ALA A 139 -0.63 8.69 -14.78
C ALA A 139 0.29 9.83 -14.31
N ILE A 140 0.64 9.87 -13.02
CA ILE A 140 1.57 10.86 -12.46
C ILE A 140 2.97 10.70 -13.08
N LEU A 141 3.48 9.47 -13.14
CA LEU A 141 4.79 9.17 -13.74
C LEU A 141 4.83 9.53 -15.23
N ALA A 142 3.77 9.21 -15.97
CA ALA A 142 3.66 9.56 -17.39
C ALA A 142 3.60 11.08 -17.58
N LEU A 143 2.76 11.77 -16.82
CA LEU A 143 2.62 13.22 -16.89
C LEU A 143 3.92 13.95 -16.53
N GLY A 144 4.57 13.53 -15.44
CA GLY A 144 5.88 14.04 -15.06
C GLY A 144 6.92 13.83 -16.16
N THR A 145 6.93 12.66 -16.78
CA THR A 145 7.86 12.34 -17.88
C THR A 145 7.61 13.18 -19.13
N VAL A 146 6.35 13.30 -19.56
CA VAL A 146 5.95 14.02 -20.78
C VAL A 146 6.21 15.52 -20.65
N LEU A 147 5.95 16.10 -19.48
CA LEU A 147 6.15 17.54 -19.24
C LEU A 147 7.59 17.88 -18.82
N GLY A 148 8.41 16.88 -18.50
CA GLY A 148 9.76 17.10 -18.01
C GLY A 148 10.70 17.63 -19.08
N SER A 149 11.37 18.74 -18.77
CA SER A 149 12.44 19.33 -19.58
C SER A 149 13.84 18.95 -19.06
N PRO A 150 14.88 19.11 -19.89
CA PRO A 150 16.26 19.03 -19.42
C PRO A 150 16.60 20.09 -18.35
N ASP A 151 17.53 19.78 -17.45
CA ASP A 151 18.15 20.76 -16.54
C ASP A 151 19.17 21.65 -17.27
N ASP A 152 19.80 22.57 -16.53
CA ASP A 152 20.80 23.50 -17.09
C ASP A 152 22.07 22.81 -17.60
N LEU A 153 22.29 21.56 -17.21
CA LEU A 153 23.35 20.70 -17.72
C LEU A 153 22.88 19.80 -18.88
N GLY A 154 21.69 20.05 -19.44
CA GLY A 154 21.11 19.31 -20.54
C GLY A 154 20.59 17.92 -20.17
N ARG A 155 20.43 17.60 -18.88
CA ARG A 155 20.02 16.26 -18.42
C ARG A 155 18.50 16.17 -18.37
N ALA A 156 17.94 15.26 -19.15
CA ALA A 156 16.50 15.13 -19.35
C ALA A 156 15.69 14.88 -18.06
N GLY A 157 14.48 15.45 -18.02
CA GLY A 157 13.42 15.09 -17.07
C GLY A 157 13.69 15.50 -15.62
N ARG A 158 14.38 16.61 -15.40
CA ARG A 158 14.76 17.12 -14.07
C ARG A 158 14.19 18.49 -13.74
N ALA A 159 13.78 19.23 -14.76
CA ALA A 159 13.13 20.53 -14.63
C ALA A 159 11.79 20.53 -15.38
N LEU A 160 11.01 21.55 -15.13
CA LEU A 160 9.89 21.96 -15.96
C LEU A 160 10.28 23.29 -16.60
N ALA A 161 10.14 23.40 -17.91
CA ALA A 161 10.42 24.62 -18.65
C ALA A 161 9.15 25.11 -19.36
N ARG A 162 8.91 26.41 -19.29
CA ARG A 162 7.82 27.09 -19.98
C ARG A 162 8.34 28.34 -20.68
N THR A 163 7.71 28.68 -21.80
CA THR A 163 7.94 29.93 -22.51
C THR A 163 6.63 30.70 -22.56
N CYS A 164 6.71 31.98 -22.24
CA CYS A 164 5.58 32.90 -22.11
C CYS A 164 5.90 34.18 -22.88
N GLN A 165 4.87 34.83 -23.40
CA GLN A 165 5.00 36.20 -23.89
C GLN A 165 4.64 37.14 -22.75
N LEU A 166 5.60 37.98 -22.35
CA LEU A 166 5.43 39.01 -21.35
C LEU A 166 5.54 40.36 -22.06
N VAL A 167 4.85 41.38 -21.54
CA VAL A 167 5.02 42.75 -22.02
C VAL A 167 6.01 43.43 -21.08
N SER A 168 7.22 43.69 -21.56
CA SER A 168 8.22 44.50 -20.86
C SER A 168 8.36 45.82 -21.61
N ASP A 169 8.17 46.94 -20.93
CA ASP A 169 8.29 48.28 -21.50
C ASP A 169 7.43 48.52 -22.76
N GLY A 170 6.23 47.93 -22.80
CA GLY A 170 5.30 48.05 -23.92
C GLY A 170 5.63 47.18 -25.13
N VAL A 171 6.69 46.38 -25.08
CA VAL A 171 7.09 45.46 -26.16
C VAL A 171 6.82 44.02 -25.73
N PRO A 172 6.14 43.20 -26.57
CA PRO A 172 5.99 41.77 -26.30
C PRO A 172 7.34 41.07 -26.43
N THR A 173 7.86 40.57 -25.31
CA THR A 173 9.10 39.79 -25.23
C THR A 173 8.78 38.34 -24.87
N THR A 174 9.50 37.39 -25.46
CA THR A 174 9.36 35.98 -25.10
C THR A 174 10.33 35.68 -23.95
N ALA A 175 9.80 35.31 -22.80
CA ALA A 175 10.58 34.90 -21.64
C ALA A 175 10.48 33.38 -21.45
N GLY A 176 11.57 32.78 -20.99
CA GLY A 176 11.61 31.38 -20.58
C GLY A 176 11.75 31.28 -19.06
N GLU A 177 10.94 30.43 -18.45
CA GLU A 177 11.04 30.12 -17.03
C GLU A 177 11.33 28.63 -16.84
N ARG A 178 12.12 28.31 -15.81
CA ARG A 178 12.45 26.94 -15.41
C ARG A 178 12.27 26.75 -13.92
N SER A 179 11.67 25.63 -13.53
CA SER A 179 11.48 25.24 -12.14
C SER A 179 11.85 23.78 -11.93
N GLY A 180 12.54 23.49 -10.83
CA GLY A 180 12.94 22.14 -10.43
C GLY A 180 13.05 22.02 -8.91
N PRO A 181 13.03 20.80 -8.35
CA PRO A 181 13.07 19.50 -9.05
C PRO A 181 11.69 19.08 -9.59
N TRP A 182 11.64 18.68 -10.87
CA TRP A 182 10.45 18.12 -11.51
C TRP A 182 10.53 16.58 -11.56
N PRO A 183 9.47 15.84 -11.21
CA PRO A 183 9.48 14.38 -11.22
C PRO A 183 9.33 13.81 -12.64
N GLY A 184 10.27 14.14 -13.52
CA GLY A 184 10.34 13.65 -14.90
C GLY A 184 11.03 12.30 -15.03
N SER A 185 11.47 11.97 -16.26
CA SER A 185 12.07 10.66 -16.60
C SER A 185 13.22 10.25 -15.65
N PHE A 186 13.99 11.21 -15.15
CA PHE A 186 15.06 10.97 -14.20
C PHE A 186 14.60 10.30 -12.89
N TYR A 187 13.38 10.59 -12.44
CA TYR A 187 12.74 9.99 -11.26
C TYR A 187 11.82 8.83 -11.65
N THR A 188 11.14 8.94 -12.78
CA THR A 188 10.19 7.91 -13.25
C THR A 188 10.85 6.58 -13.52
N LEU A 189 12.05 6.54 -14.12
CA LEU A 189 12.72 5.28 -14.43
C LEU A 189 13.04 4.44 -13.17
N PRO A 190 13.74 4.95 -12.14
CA PRO A 190 14.01 4.16 -10.93
C PRO A 190 12.73 3.81 -10.16
N LEU A 191 11.75 4.72 -10.10
CA LEU A 191 10.48 4.47 -9.40
C LEU A 191 9.62 3.45 -10.13
N GLY A 192 9.53 3.53 -11.45
CA GLY A 192 8.86 2.56 -12.30
C GLY A 192 9.51 1.19 -12.21
N GLY A 193 10.84 1.12 -12.23
CA GLY A 193 11.59 -0.12 -12.01
C GLY A 193 11.29 -0.75 -10.65
N ALA A 194 11.33 0.04 -9.58
CA ALA A 194 10.98 -0.43 -8.23
C ALA A 194 9.53 -0.91 -8.13
N PHE A 195 8.60 -0.22 -8.79
CA PHE A 195 7.19 -0.61 -8.82
C PHE A 195 6.95 -1.90 -9.61
N ILE A 196 7.67 -2.13 -10.71
CA ILE A 196 7.66 -3.40 -11.44
C ILE A 196 8.16 -4.53 -10.55
N VAL A 197 9.26 -4.33 -9.82
CA VAL A 197 9.80 -5.31 -8.87
C VAL A 197 8.76 -5.63 -7.78
N LEU A 198 8.04 -4.63 -7.26
CA LEU A 198 6.94 -4.86 -6.33
C LEU A 198 5.81 -5.69 -6.94
N GLY A 199 5.44 -5.43 -8.20
CA GLY A 199 4.44 -6.22 -8.92
C GLY A 199 4.86 -7.70 -9.05
N VAL A 200 6.14 -7.95 -9.36
CA VAL A 200 6.70 -9.31 -9.40
C VAL A 200 6.66 -9.95 -8.02
N LEU A 201 7.07 -9.24 -6.96
CA LEU A 201 7.01 -9.74 -5.59
C LEU A 201 5.57 -10.06 -5.17
N ALA A 202 4.60 -9.20 -5.49
CA ALA A 202 3.20 -9.43 -5.21
C ALA A 202 2.69 -10.69 -5.93
N PHE A 203 3.05 -10.88 -7.20
CA PHE A 203 2.71 -12.09 -7.94
C PHE A 203 3.33 -13.35 -7.32
N VAL A 204 4.60 -13.31 -6.94
CA VAL A 204 5.28 -14.41 -6.24
C VAL A 204 4.61 -14.71 -4.89
N ALA A 205 4.17 -13.69 -4.17
CA ALA A 205 3.42 -13.85 -2.93
C ALA A 205 2.09 -14.56 -3.17
N LEU A 206 1.30 -14.13 -4.16
CA LEU A 206 0.05 -14.80 -4.54
C LEU A 206 0.28 -16.25 -4.97
N LYS A 207 1.35 -16.53 -5.73
CA LYS A 207 1.74 -17.90 -6.08
C LYS A 207 2.10 -18.72 -4.85
N SER A 208 2.81 -18.14 -3.88
CA SER A 208 3.17 -18.81 -2.64
C SER A 208 1.95 -19.14 -1.76
N ILE A 209 0.97 -18.23 -1.72
CA ILE A 209 -0.31 -18.43 -1.02
C ILE A 209 -1.14 -19.53 -1.71
N ALA A 210 -1.19 -19.54 -3.05
CA ALA A 210 -1.89 -20.57 -3.82
C ALA A 210 -1.26 -21.95 -3.61
N ALA A 211 0.07 -22.03 -3.64
CA ALA A 211 0.84 -23.26 -3.50
C ALA A 211 0.89 -23.83 -2.07
N ARG A 212 0.44 -23.05 -1.06
CA ARG A 212 0.40 -23.52 0.33
C ARG A 212 -0.49 -24.76 0.43
N ARG A 213 0.06 -25.85 0.97
CA ARG A 213 -0.70 -27.09 1.21
C ARG A 213 -1.72 -26.86 2.32
N ALA A 214 -2.93 -27.41 2.16
CA ALA A 214 -3.91 -27.42 3.23
C ALA A 214 -3.33 -28.20 4.41
N ALA A 215 -3.43 -27.64 5.61
CA ALA A 215 -3.05 -28.32 6.81
C ALA A 215 -4.11 -29.40 7.09
N GLY A 216 -3.80 -30.66 6.79
CA GLY A 216 -4.72 -31.79 7.03
C GLY A 216 -5.27 -31.73 8.46
N SER A 217 -6.61 -31.87 8.56
CA SER A 217 -7.49 -31.65 9.72
C SER A 217 -8.02 -30.22 9.98
N GLU A 218 -7.67 -29.20 9.18
CA GLU A 218 -8.28 -27.86 9.31
C GLU A 218 -9.57 -27.77 8.49
N SER A 219 -10.61 -27.11 9.04
CA SER A 219 -11.85 -26.87 8.30
C SER A 219 -11.56 -26.08 7.02
N GLU A 220 -12.20 -26.45 5.91
CA GLU A 220 -11.97 -25.82 4.61
C GLU A 220 -12.19 -24.29 4.65
N ASP A 221 -13.17 -23.86 5.44
CA ASP A 221 -13.50 -22.45 5.65
C ASP A 221 -12.35 -21.65 6.29
N LEU A 222 -11.60 -22.27 7.20
CA LEU A 222 -10.50 -21.63 7.90
C LEU A 222 -9.27 -21.44 7.00
N ASP A 223 -8.97 -22.42 6.14
CA ASP A 223 -7.94 -22.28 5.12
C ASP A 223 -8.32 -21.19 4.10
N ARG A 224 -9.59 -21.14 3.67
CA ARG A 224 -10.10 -20.06 2.80
C ARG A 224 -9.94 -18.68 3.46
N LEU A 225 -10.29 -18.55 4.74
CA LEU A 225 -10.16 -17.29 5.50
C LEU A 225 -8.71 -16.83 5.67
N THR A 226 -7.79 -17.74 6.01
CA THR A 226 -6.37 -17.38 6.18
C THR A 226 -5.72 -17.00 4.85
N ARG A 227 -6.09 -17.64 3.74
CA ARG A 227 -5.63 -17.26 2.39
C ARG A 227 -6.19 -15.92 1.97
N SER A 228 -7.50 -15.70 2.14
CA SER A 228 -8.15 -14.44 1.76
C SER A 228 -7.54 -13.26 2.54
N TRP A 229 -7.24 -13.44 3.82
CA TRP A 229 -6.54 -12.44 4.62
C TRP A 229 -5.12 -12.15 4.11
N SER A 230 -4.38 -13.20 3.74
CA SER A 230 -3.01 -13.08 3.22
C SER A 230 -2.98 -12.38 1.86
N THR A 231 -3.89 -12.76 0.97
CA THR A 231 -4.13 -12.09 -0.32
C THR A 231 -4.49 -10.63 -0.12
N GLY A 232 -5.43 -10.33 0.78
CA GLY A 232 -5.84 -8.96 1.08
C GLY A 232 -4.69 -8.10 1.61
N ASN A 233 -3.77 -8.67 2.40
CA ASN A 233 -2.59 -7.94 2.87
C ASN A 233 -1.59 -7.66 1.75
N VAL A 234 -1.36 -8.58 0.82
CA VAL A 234 -0.49 -8.34 -0.36
C VAL A 234 -1.07 -7.21 -1.23
N LEU A 235 -2.38 -7.23 -1.48
CA LEU A 235 -3.07 -6.18 -2.24
C LEU A 235 -3.00 -4.82 -1.53
N ARG A 236 -3.22 -4.79 -0.21
CA ARG A 236 -3.08 -3.58 0.60
C ARG A 236 -1.65 -3.05 0.62
N ALA A 237 -0.65 -3.91 0.79
CA ALA A 237 0.76 -3.51 0.74
C ALA A 237 1.13 -2.86 -0.60
N SER A 238 0.64 -3.44 -1.69
CA SER A 238 0.83 -2.90 -3.05
C SER A 238 0.13 -1.55 -3.21
N THR A 239 -1.10 -1.42 -2.72
CA THR A 239 -1.89 -0.18 -2.73
C THR A 239 -1.20 0.93 -1.92
N VAL A 240 -0.72 0.61 -0.71
CA VAL A 240 0.04 1.55 0.14
C VAL A 240 1.29 2.03 -0.58
N SER A 241 2.05 1.12 -1.19
CA SER A 241 3.25 1.47 -1.93
C SER A 241 2.94 2.41 -3.09
N ALA A 242 1.91 2.11 -3.88
CA ALA A 242 1.49 2.95 -5.00
C ALA A 242 1.07 4.35 -4.53
N LEU A 243 0.21 4.44 -3.50
CA LEU A 243 -0.29 5.71 -2.97
C LEU A 243 0.81 6.56 -2.32
N LEU A 244 1.72 5.95 -1.56
CA LEU A 244 2.79 6.67 -0.89
C LEU A 244 3.94 7.07 -1.85
N ILE A 245 4.03 6.50 -3.05
CA ILE A 245 4.87 7.02 -4.14
C ILE A 245 4.12 8.12 -4.88
N ALA A 246 2.87 7.88 -5.29
CA ALA A 246 2.06 8.81 -6.06
C ALA A 246 1.83 10.15 -5.33
N GLY A 247 1.51 10.08 -4.04
CA GLY A 247 1.16 11.24 -3.22
C GLY A 247 2.25 12.32 -3.19
N PRO A 248 3.47 12.01 -2.70
CA PRO A 248 4.56 12.98 -2.68
C PRO A 248 4.94 13.50 -4.07
N LEU A 249 4.93 12.65 -5.11
CA LEU A 249 5.21 13.08 -6.48
C LEU A 249 4.18 14.10 -6.98
N ALA A 250 2.89 13.82 -6.80
CA ALA A 250 1.82 14.73 -7.20
C ALA A 250 1.88 16.05 -6.42
N THR A 251 2.20 16.00 -5.12
CA THR A 251 2.42 17.22 -4.32
C THR A 251 3.59 18.05 -4.85
N VAL A 252 4.72 17.42 -5.22
CA VAL A 252 5.86 18.13 -5.83
C VAL A 252 5.50 18.72 -7.20
N MET A 253 4.75 18.01 -8.03
CA MET A 253 4.24 18.54 -9.31
C MET A 253 3.34 19.76 -9.09
N GLY A 254 2.42 19.67 -8.14
CA GLY A 254 1.54 20.78 -7.79
C GLY A 254 2.32 21.99 -7.23
N ALA A 255 3.29 21.74 -6.35
CA ALA A 255 4.10 22.80 -5.76
C ALA A 255 5.00 23.50 -6.81
N THR A 256 5.62 22.74 -7.71
CA THR A 256 6.44 23.30 -8.79
C THR A 256 5.62 24.14 -9.76
N LEU A 257 4.44 23.65 -10.17
CA LEU A 257 3.50 24.43 -10.99
C LEU A 257 3.02 25.69 -10.27
N SER A 258 2.80 25.63 -8.96
CA SER A 258 2.35 26.79 -8.17
C SER A 258 3.39 27.90 -8.07
N ALA A 259 4.66 27.55 -8.24
CA ALA A 259 5.79 28.46 -8.08
C ALA A 259 6.23 29.12 -9.40
N MET A 260 5.63 28.74 -10.54
CA MET A 260 5.93 29.36 -11.83
C MET A 260 5.05 30.58 -12.08
N ASP A 261 5.62 31.63 -12.65
CA ASP A 261 4.88 32.81 -13.10
C ASP A 261 4.35 32.60 -14.54
N CYS A 262 5.12 31.89 -15.37
CA CYS A 262 4.80 31.57 -16.74
C CYS A 262 3.98 30.29 -16.85
N ARG A 263 2.66 30.43 -16.66
CA ARG A 263 1.71 29.32 -16.61
C ARG A 263 0.66 29.42 -17.71
N ALA A 264 0.41 28.30 -18.39
CA ALA A 264 -0.76 28.17 -19.25
C ALA A 264 -2.03 28.02 -18.40
N SER A 265 -3.21 28.35 -18.95
CA SER A 265 -4.50 28.16 -18.26
C SER A 265 -4.72 26.70 -17.82
N THR A 266 -4.23 25.75 -18.62
CA THR A 266 -4.24 24.31 -18.29
C THR A 266 -3.34 23.95 -17.11
N ASP A 267 -2.25 24.68 -16.88
CA ASP A 267 -1.30 24.41 -15.78
C ASP A 267 -1.94 24.70 -14.42
N THR A 268 -2.90 25.63 -14.34
CA THR A 268 -3.68 25.89 -13.12
C THR A 268 -4.57 24.72 -12.76
N PHE A 269 -5.26 24.14 -13.74
CA PHE A 269 -6.07 22.95 -13.52
C PHE A 269 -5.20 21.76 -13.08
N VAL A 270 -4.08 21.51 -13.77
CA VAL A 270 -3.15 20.42 -13.43
C VAL A 270 -2.56 20.61 -12.03
N GLN A 271 -2.21 21.84 -11.63
CA GLN A 271 -1.72 22.13 -10.29
C GLN A 271 -2.72 21.71 -9.21
N TRP A 272 -3.97 22.16 -9.31
CA TRP A 272 -4.99 21.85 -8.30
C TRP A 272 -5.29 20.35 -8.25
N MET A 273 -5.38 19.69 -9.40
CA MET A 273 -5.57 18.24 -9.47
C MET A 273 -4.39 17.49 -8.85
N ALA A 274 -3.15 17.91 -9.12
CA ALA A 274 -1.94 17.28 -8.57
C ALA A 274 -1.85 17.47 -7.05
N LEU A 275 -2.17 18.67 -6.53
CA LEU A 275 -2.19 18.92 -5.08
C LEU A 275 -3.29 18.10 -4.39
N ALA A 276 -4.50 18.08 -4.94
CA ALA A 276 -5.61 17.31 -4.38
C ALA A 276 -5.30 15.80 -4.39
N ALA A 277 -4.81 15.27 -5.52
CA ALA A 277 -4.37 13.89 -5.64
C ALA A 277 -3.23 13.57 -4.67
N GLY A 278 -2.28 14.49 -4.51
CA GLY A 278 -1.17 14.37 -3.57
C GLY A 278 -1.63 14.17 -2.13
N VAL A 279 -2.48 15.08 -1.64
CA VAL A 279 -3.05 15.06 -0.29
C VAL A 279 -3.91 13.82 -0.04
N VAL A 280 -4.78 13.46 -0.99
CA VAL A 280 -5.65 12.29 -0.86
C VAL A 280 -4.83 11.00 -0.86
N ALA A 281 -3.87 10.87 -1.78
CA ALA A 281 -3.06 9.67 -1.89
C ALA A 281 -2.15 9.47 -0.66
N THR A 282 -1.49 10.52 -0.16
CA THR A 282 -0.69 10.39 1.06
C THR A 282 -1.55 10.06 2.28
N GLY A 283 -2.67 10.77 2.49
CA GLY A 283 -3.56 10.52 3.62
C GLY A 283 -4.12 9.10 3.63
N LEU A 284 -4.62 8.63 2.48
CA LEU A 284 -5.12 7.25 2.34
C LEU A 284 -4.00 6.22 2.47
N GLY A 285 -2.82 6.49 1.88
CA GLY A 285 -1.65 5.62 1.99
C GLY A 285 -1.21 5.41 3.44
N LEU A 286 -1.18 6.50 4.23
CA LEU A 286 -0.83 6.45 5.66
C LEU A 286 -1.89 5.73 6.50
N ALA A 287 -3.19 5.95 6.22
CA ALA A 287 -4.28 5.25 6.90
C ALA A 287 -4.26 3.74 6.61
N LEU A 288 -3.99 3.37 5.35
CA LEU A 288 -3.83 1.97 4.95
C LEU A 288 -2.56 1.33 5.53
N LEU A 289 -1.48 2.10 5.62
CA LEU A 289 -0.27 1.65 6.30
C LEU A 289 -0.54 1.37 7.77
N ALA A 290 -1.27 2.25 8.46
CA ALA A 290 -1.68 2.02 9.85
C ALA A 290 -2.52 0.74 10.00
N SER A 291 -3.35 0.38 9.00
CA SER A 291 -4.10 -0.90 9.06
C SER A 291 -3.20 -2.11 9.08
N LEU A 292 -2.04 -2.06 8.42
CA LEU A 292 -1.13 -3.19 8.31
C LEU A 292 -0.49 -3.55 9.66
N PHE A 293 -0.42 -2.58 10.58
CA PHE A 293 -0.01 -2.79 11.97
C PHE A 293 -1.13 -3.34 12.86
N MET A 294 -2.38 -3.28 12.39
CA MET A 294 -3.55 -3.68 13.17
C MET A 294 -3.88 -5.16 12.89
N ALA A 295 -3.52 -6.04 13.83
CA ALA A 295 -3.92 -7.44 13.76
C ALA A 295 -5.45 -7.60 13.77
N PRO A 296 -6.00 -8.62 13.08
CA PRO A 296 -7.43 -8.95 13.17
C PRO A 296 -7.81 -9.27 14.61
N ARG A 297 -9.05 -8.94 15.00
CA ARG A 297 -9.57 -9.33 16.32
C ARG A 297 -9.95 -10.80 16.27
N LEU A 298 -9.29 -11.63 17.08
CA LEU A 298 -9.64 -13.03 17.26
C LEU A 298 -10.65 -13.12 18.40
N VAL A 299 -11.84 -13.62 18.10
CA VAL A 299 -12.86 -13.95 19.10
C VAL A 299 -12.98 -15.48 19.11
N VAL A 300 -12.89 -16.08 20.29
CA VAL A 300 -13.17 -17.51 20.45
C VAL A 300 -14.67 -17.62 20.68
N ASP A 301 -15.38 -18.39 19.85
CA ASP A 301 -16.78 -18.68 20.14
C ASP A 301 -16.79 -19.61 21.37
N ASP A 302 -17.36 -19.12 22.47
CA ASP A 302 -17.68 -19.95 23.63
C ASP A 302 -18.67 -21.04 23.20
N LEU A 303 -18.56 -22.25 23.76
CA LEU A 303 -19.54 -23.32 23.52
C LEU A 303 -20.96 -22.75 23.69
N PRO A 304 -21.94 -23.12 22.83
CA PRO A 304 -23.33 -22.90 23.19
C PRO A 304 -23.53 -23.48 24.59
N GLY A 305 -23.96 -22.61 25.51
CA GLY A 305 -24.12 -22.93 26.92
C GLY A 305 -24.80 -24.27 27.10
N ALA A 306 -24.37 -24.98 28.15
CA ALA A 306 -24.91 -26.25 28.62
C ALA A 306 -26.38 -26.45 28.19
N LEU A 307 -26.65 -27.55 27.48
CA LEU A 307 -28.01 -28.02 27.24
C LEU A 307 -28.80 -27.86 28.55
N PRO A 308 -29.98 -27.20 28.54
CA PRO A 308 -30.82 -27.16 29.73
C PRO A 308 -31.03 -28.61 30.22
N PRO A 309 -30.98 -28.84 31.54
CA PRO A 309 -31.15 -30.19 32.07
C PRO A 309 -32.43 -30.80 31.50
N PRO A 310 -32.43 -32.09 31.15
CA PRO A 310 -33.59 -32.72 30.52
C PRO A 310 -34.83 -32.48 31.38
N ALA A 311 -35.82 -31.83 30.79
CA ALA A 311 -37.16 -31.70 31.35
C ALA A 311 -37.77 -33.10 31.42
N GLY A 312 -37.47 -33.85 32.47
CA GLY A 312 -37.85 -35.27 32.53
C GLY A 312 -37.48 -36.06 33.77
N ALA A 313 -36.80 -35.49 34.79
CA ALA A 313 -36.62 -36.18 36.06
C ALA A 313 -37.77 -35.88 37.04
N GLY A 314 -39.00 -36.16 36.60
CA GLY A 314 -40.12 -36.37 37.50
C GLY A 314 -40.12 -37.82 37.95
N VAL A 315 -39.59 -38.11 39.13
CA VAL A 315 -39.90 -39.35 39.85
C VAL A 315 -40.60 -38.96 41.15
N ARG A 316 -41.92 -39.19 41.13
CA ARG A 316 -42.78 -39.32 42.31
C ARG A 316 -42.70 -40.76 42.81
N VAL A 317 -43.15 -40.95 44.06
CA VAL A 317 -43.43 -42.22 44.78
C VAL A 317 -42.20 -42.75 45.54
N ARG A 318 -42.20 -42.91 46.87
CA ARG A 318 -43.29 -43.23 47.82
C ARG A 318 -43.06 -42.58 49.17
#